data_AF-A0A183HA18-F1
#
_entry.id   AF-A0A183HA18-F1
#
_cell.length_a   1.000
_cell.length_b   1.000
_cell.length_c   1.000
_cell.angle_alpha   90.00
_cell.angle_beta   90.00
_cell.angle_gamma   90.00
#
_symmetry.space_group_name_H-M   'P 1'
#
loop_
_entity.id
_entity.type
_entity.pdbx_description
1 polymer ?
#
loop_
_entity_poly.entity_id
_entity_poly.type
_entity_poly.pdbx_seq_one_letter_code
_entity_poly.pdbx_strand_id
1 'polypeptide(L)'
;MLRYMYTGEMEVDSEIANVLILAERYQIDDLKLICERELCTQIDKNNIGEMLYLADLYNCKILRRAVVDLLRTNPSVFSSNAWRLLKETNPHLVTEIMEKAMLGEESPPLKRQCHQKLIVAQPSDDEST
;
A
#
# COMPACT_ATOMS: atom_id res chain seq x y z
N MET A 1 8.92 13.73 -4.87
CA MET A 1 8.08 14.51 -3.93
C MET A 1 7.84 15.96 -4.39
N LEU A 2 8.86 16.79 -4.64
CA LEU A 2 8.64 18.16 -5.12
C LEU A 2 7.85 18.22 -6.43
N ARG A 3 8.14 17.33 -7.39
CA ARG A 3 7.37 17.23 -8.63
C ARG A 3 5.87 17.06 -8.38
N TYR A 4 5.49 16.17 -7.45
CA TYR A 4 4.08 16.00 -7.06
C TYR A 4 3.44 17.29 -6.50
N MET A 5 4.16 18.07 -5.68
CA MET A 5 3.63 19.35 -5.18
C MET A 5 3.38 20.37 -6.29
N TYR A 6 4.16 20.34 -7.36
CA TYR A 6 4.09 21.31 -8.45
C TYR A 6 3.25 20.86 -9.64
N THR A 7 3.19 19.56 -9.92
CA THR A 7 2.53 19.00 -11.12
C THR A 7 1.37 18.07 -10.78
N GLY A 8 1.21 17.66 -9.52
CA GLY A 8 0.20 16.67 -9.11
C GLY A 8 0.48 15.24 -9.61
N GLU A 9 1.63 15.01 -10.26
CA GLU A 9 1.97 13.72 -10.86
C GLU A 9 3.06 13.00 -10.06
N MET A 10 2.93 11.68 -9.95
CA MET A 10 3.94 10.81 -9.34
C MET A 10 4.39 9.74 -10.33
N GLU A 11 5.70 9.51 -10.38
CA GLU A 11 6.35 8.44 -11.13
C GLU A 11 6.81 7.41 -10.10
N VAL A 12 6.30 6.18 -10.19
CA VAL A 12 6.12 5.30 -9.03
C VAL A 12 7.00 4.04 -9.10
N ASP A 13 7.95 3.95 -10.02
CA ASP A 13 8.52 2.63 -10.32
C ASP A 13 9.73 2.21 -9.48
N SER A 14 10.50 3.15 -8.90
CA SER A 14 11.75 2.79 -8.19
C SER A 14 11.90 3.42 -6.79
N GLU A 15 11.08 4.41 -6.43
CA GLU A 15 11.27 5.19 -5.20
C GLU A 15 10.04 5.19 -4.27
N ILE A 16 9.10 4.25 -4.45
CA ILE A 16 7.85 4.26 -3.68
C ILE A 16 8.10 4.29 -2.17
N ALA A 17 9.08 3.52 -1.68
CA ALA A 17 9.46 3.53 -0.27
C ALA A 17 9.96 4.91 0.19
N ASN A 18 10.78 5.59 -0.61
CA ASN A 18 11.27 6.94 -0.33
C ASN A 18 10.16 7.98 -0.39
N VAL A 19 9.26 7.85 -1.35
CA VAL A 19 8.09 8.73 -1.48
C VAL A 19 7.14 8.53 -0.30
N LEU A 20 6.95 7.29 0.17
CA LEU A 20 6.14 6.98 1.35
C LEU A 20 6.73 7.60 2.62
N ILE A 21 8.05 7.51 2.80
CA ILE A 21 8.77 8.18 3.91
C ILE A 21 8.48 9.68 3.91
N LEU A 22 8.56 10.31 2.74
CA LEU A 22 8.32 11.74 2.59
C LEU A 22 6.84 12.06 2.78
N ALA A 23 5.93 11.25 2.26
CA ALA A 23 4.49 11.44 2.43
C ALA A 23 4.11 11.41 3.92
N GLU A 24 4.66 10.45 4.69
CA GLU A 24 4.45 10.38 6.13
C GLU A 24 5.09 11.56 6.86
N ARG A 25 6.33 11.91 6.52
CA ARG A 25 7.06 13.01 7.17
C ARG A 25 6.39 14.37 6.97
N TYR A 26 5.78 14.59 5.81
CA TYR A 26 5.06 15.82 5.48
C TYR A 26 3.54 15.69 5.68
N GLN A 27 3.06 14.56 6.19
CA GLN A 27 1.64 14.26 6.44
C GLN A 27 0.74 14.57 5.24
N ILE A 28 1.18 14.18 4.05
CA ILE A 28 0.39 14.32 2.82
C ILE A 28 -0.40 13.02 2.63
N ASP A 29 -1.61 12.97 3.21
CA ASP A 29 -2.46 11.78 3.22
C ASP A 29 -2.79 11.27 1.81
N ASP A 30 -3.06 12.16 0.85
CA ASP A 30 -3.35 11.78 -0.54
C ASP A 30 -2.18 11.03 -1.19
N LEU A 31 -0.95 11.52 -0.99
CA LEU A 31 0.24 10.89 -1.54
C LEU A 31 0.50 9.53 -0.88
N LYS A 32 0.27 9.45 0.44
CA LYS A 32 0.36 8.19 1.19
C LYS A 32 -0.61 7.15 0.66
N LEU A 33 -1.88 7.52 0.41
CA LEU A 33 -2.90 6.62 -0.13
C LEU A 33 -2.53 6.08 -1.52
N ILE A 34 -1.98 6.93 -2.39
CA ILE A 34 -1.58 6.49 -3.73
C ILE A 34 -0.40 5.52 -3.62
N CYS A 35 0.62 5.83 -2.80
CA CYS A 35 1.73 4.92 -2.54
C CYS A 35 1.27 3.59 -1.93
N GLU A 36 0.34 3.61 -0.98
CA GLU A 36 -0.23 2.38 -0.40
C GLU A 36 -0.90 1.51 -1.47
N ARG A 37 -1.63 2.11 -2.42
CA ARG A 37 -2.27 1.37 -3.52
C ARG A 37 -1.25 0.71 -4.44
N GLU A 38 -0.21 1.43 -4.82
CA GLU A 38 0.84 0.88 -5.70
C GLU A 38 1.70 -0.16 -4.98
N LEU A 39 1.99 0.02 -3.68
CA LEU A 39 2.64 -1.03 -2.90
C LEU A 39 1.76 -2.27 -2.78
N CYS A 40 0.43 -2.12 -2.72
CA CYS A 40 -0.50 -3.26 -2.70
C CYS A 40 -0.47 -4.09 -3.99
N THR A 41 -0.19 -3.49 -5.15
CA THR A 41 -0.09 -4.23 -6.42
C THR A 41 1.24 -4.97 -6.57
N GLN A 42 2.28 -4.52 -5.88
CA GLN A 42 3.63 -5.10 -5.91
C GLN A 42 3.92 -6.10 -4.76
N ILE A 43 2.91 -6.46 -3.94
CA ILE A 43 3.14 -7.40 -2.84
C ILE A 43 3.35 -8.82 -3.39
N ASP A 44 4.57 -9.32 -3.20
CA ASP A 44 4.95 -10.71 -3.49
C ASP A 44 5.18 -11.52 -2.23
N LYS A 45 5.10 -12.86 -2.35
CA LYS A 45 5.36 -13.81 -1.25
C LYS A 45 6.75 -13.66 -0.63
N ASN A 46 7.72 -13.20 -1.41
CA ASN A 46 9.08 -12.95 -0.95
C ASN A 46 9.23 -11.56 -0.31
N ASN A 47 8.48 -10.57 -0.80
CA ASN A 47 8.56 -9.18 -0.38
C ASN A 47 7.62 -8.83 0.80
N ILE A 48 6.69 -9.72 1.13
CA ILE A 48 5.67 -9.49 2.17
C ILE A 48 6.25 -9.19 3.56
N GLY A 49 7.45 -9.70 3.87
CA GLY A 49 8.14 -9.39 5.13
C GLY A 49 8.62 -7.94 5.18
N GLU A 50 9.23 -7.45 4.09
CA GLU A 50 9.68 -6.06 3.97
C GLU A 50 8.48 -5.11 3.90
N MET A 51 7.45 -5.45 3.12
CA MET A 51 6.20 -4.69 3.04
C MET A 51 5.49 -4.55 4.38
N LEU A 52 5.46 -5.63 5.18
CA LEU A 52 4.87 -5.58 6.52
C LEU A 52 5.68 -4.70 7.46
N TYR A 53 7.01 -4.75 7.39
CA TYR A 53 7.89 -3.88 8.16
C TYR A 53 7.67 -2.40 7.80
N LEU A 54 7.60 -2.07 6.50
CA LEU A 54 7.29 -0.72 6.03
C LEU A 54 5.90 -0.27 6.49
N ALA A 55 4.92 -1.17 6.44
CA ALA A 55 3.55 -0.84 6.86
C ALA A 55 3.45 -0.48 8.34
N ASP A 56 4.22 -1.16 9.20
CA ASP A 56 4.29 -0.86 10.63
C ASP A 56 5.03 0.45 10.89
N LEU A 57 6.18 0.65 10.21
CA LEU A 57 7.02 1.84 10.38
C LEU A 57 6.31 3.14 9.99
N TYR A 58 5.54 3.14 8.90
CA TYR A 58 4.81 4.31 8.39
C TYR A 58 3.31 4.24 8.69
N ASN A 59 2.88 3.33 9.57
CA ASN A 59 1.49 3.16 10.00
C ASN A 59 0.49 3.14 8.82
N CYS A 60 0.82 2.38 7.78
CA CYS A 60 0.05 2.24 6.54
C CYS A 60 -1.03 1.17 6.72
N LYS A 61 -2.25 1.62 7.02
CA LYS A 61 -3.37 0.73 7.38
C LYS A 61 -3.86 -0.10 6.19
N ILE A 62 -3.79 0.44 4.97
CA ILE A 62 -4.27 -0.23 3.76
C ILE A 62 -3.29 -1.33 3.38
N LEU A 63 -1.99 -0.99 3.35
CA LEU A 63 -0.92 -1.94 3.04
C LEU A 63 -0.92 -3.10 4.05
N ARG A 64 -1.00 -2.78 5.33
CA ARG A 64 -1.06 -3.77 6.42
C ARG A 64 -2.20 -4.77 6.22
N ARG A 65 -3.35 -4.28 5.77
CA ARG A 65 -4.52 -5.12 5.56
C ARG A 65 -4.37 -6.01 4.32
N ALA A 66 -3.85 -5.49 3.22
CA ALA A 66 -3.56 -6.28 2.04
C ALA A 66 -2.58 -7.43 2.35
N VAL A 67 -1.59 -7.17 3.20
CA VAL A 67 -0.67 -8.20 3.71
C VAL A 67 -1.41 -9.29 4.48
N VAL A 68 -2.33 -8.94 5.38
CA VAL A 68 -3.14 -9.91 6.15
C VAL A 68 -4.03 -10.76 5.22
N ASP A 69 -4.67 -10.14 4.23
CA ASP A 69 -5.51 -10.83 3.25
C ASP A 69 -4.69 -11.82 2.39
N LEU A 70 -3.47 -11.44 1.99
CA LEU A 70 -2.55 -12.31 1.27
C LEU A 70 -2.05 -13.46 2.14
N LEU A 71 -1.79 -13.21 3.43
CA LEU A 71 -1.40 -14.25 4.40
C LEU A 71 -2.50 -15.30 4.58
N ARG A 72 -3.76 -14.84 4.67
CA ARG A 72 -4.93 -15.71 4.77
C ARG A 72 -5.09 -16.58 3.53
N THR A 73 -4.81 -16.02 2.34
CA THR A 73 -4.90 -16.73 1.06
C THR A 73 -3.71 -17.68 0.84
N ASN A 74 -2.52 -17.30 1.32
CA ASN A 74 -1.27 -18.01 1.10
C ASN A 74 -0.54 -18.28 2.42
N PRO A 75 -0.94 -19.30 3.19
CA PRO A 75 -0.25 -19.68 4.43
C PRO A 75 1.18 -20.17 4.19
N SER A 76 1.57 -20.46 2.94
CA SER A 76 2.96 -20.80 2.58
C SER A 76 3.97 -19.70 2.92
N VAL A 77 3.51 -18.44 3.07
CA VAL A 77 4.35 -17.30 3.45
C VAL A 77 4.96 -17.48 4.85
N PHE A 78 4.27 -18.16 5.77
CA PHE A 78 4.77 -18.41 7.12
C PHE A 78 6.06 -19.24 7.15
N SER A 79 6.36 -19.97 6.07
CA SER A 79 7.57 -20.77 5.90
C SER A 79 8.71 -20.02 5.23
N SER A 80 8.47 -18.78 4.75
CA SER A 80 9.47 -17.97 4.07
C SER A 80 10.59 -17.51 5.01
N ASN A 81 11.80 -17.34 4.47
CA ASN A 81 12.94 -16.77 5.19
C ASN A 81 12.64 -15.35 5.69
N ALA A 82 11.92 -14.54 4.90
CA ALA A 82 11.50 -13.19 5.26
C ALA A 82 10.61 -13.21 6.52
N TRP A 83 9.69 -14.17 6.62
CA TRP A 83 8.82 -14.33 7.79
C TRP A 83 9.61 -14.76 9.04
N ARG A 84 10.66 -15.58 8.86
CA ARG A 84 11.52 -16.03 9.96
C ARG A 84 12.39 -14.90 10.49
N LEU A 85 12.96 -14.08 9.62
CA LEU A 85 13.72 -12.87 10.00
C LEU A 85 12.83 -11.86 10.73
N LEU A 86 11.58 -11.72 10.29
CA LEU A 86 10.62 -10.84 10.95
C LEU A 86 10.28 -11.31 12.37
N LYS A 87 10.20 -12.63 12.61
CA LYS A 87 10.03 -13.19 13.97
C LYS A 87 11.19 -12.85 14.89
N GLU A 88 12.42 -12.85 14.38
CA GLU A 88 13.61 -12.51 15.17
C GLU A 88 13.70 -11.01 15.46
N THR A 89 13.30 -10.18 14.50
CA THR A 89 13.38 -8.71 14.64
C THR A 89 12.26 -8.17 15.52
N ASN A 90 11.01 -8.60 15.27
CA ASN A 90 9.81 -8.06 15.93
C ASN A 90 8.78 -9.17 16.19
N PRO A 91 8.94 -9.97 17.27
CA PRO A 91 8.03 -11.08 17.56
C PRO A 91 6.59 -10.59 17.83
N HIS A 92 6.42 -9.41 18.44
CA HIS A 92 5.11 -8.84 18.75
C HIS A 92 4.28 -8.49 17.51
N LEU A 93 4.92 -7.93 16.48
CA LEU A 93 4.27 -7.61 15.21
C LEU A 93 3.80 -8.88 14.50
N VAL A 94 4.64 -9.91 14.48
CA VAL A 94 4.31 -11.20 13.88
C VAL A 94 3.14 -11.87 14.59
N THR A 95 3.12 -11.86 15.92
CA THR A 95 2.00 -12.42 16.69
C THR A 95 0.70 -11.68 16.42
N GLU A 96 0.71 -10.34 16.36
CA GLU A 96 -0.51 -9.56 16.08
C GLU A 96 -1.03 -9.82 14.67
N ILE A 97 -0.14 -9.90 13.67
CA ILE A 97 -0.53 -10.18 12.27
C ILE A 97 -1.04 -11.62 12.13
N MET A 98 -0.38 -12.57 12.78
CA MET A 98 -0.81 -13.97 12.77
C MET A 98 -2.16 -14.15 13.47
N GLU A 99 -2.36 -13.46 14.60
CA GLU A 99 -3.63 -13.42 15.30
C GLU A 99 -4.72 -12.82 14.42
N LYS A 100 -4.48 -11.67 13.76
CA LYS A 100 -5.44 -11.08 12.82
C LYS A 100 -5.72 -11.96 11.60
N ALA A 101 -4.71 -12.66 11.08
CA ALA A 101 -4.87 -13.58 9.97
C ALA A 101 -5.70 -14.84 10.35
N MET A 102 -5.59 -15.31 11.59
CA MET A 102 -6.31 -16.49 12.09
C MET A 102 -7.70 -16.17 12.66
N LEU A 103 -7.86 -15.07 13.39
CA LEU A 103 -9.11 -14.67 14.03
C LEU A 103 -10.09 -13.98 13.09
N GLY A 104 -9.65 -13.60 11.88
CA GLY A 104 -10.55 -13.12 10.84
C GLY A 104 -11.35 -11.89 11.28
N GLU A 105 -10.73 -10.96 12.02
CA GLU A 105 -11.32 -9.65 12.28
C GLU A 105 -11.55 -8.95 10.94
N GLU A 106 -12.79 -9.02 10.47
CA GLU A 106 -13.31 -8.30 9.31
C GLU A 106 -13.26 -6.81 9.65
N SER A 107 -12.11 -6.19 9.48
CA SER A 107 -12.12 -4.74 9.32
C SER A 107 -12.96 -4.43 8.06
N PRO A 108 -13.67 -3.30 7.97
CA PRO A 108 -14.68 -3.07 6.93
C PRO A 108 -14.06 -2.99 5.52
N PRO A 109 -14.68 -3.53 4.47
CA PRO A 109 -14.09 -3.61 3.13
C PRO A 109 -13.68 -2.22 2.66
N LEU A 110 -12.40 -2.03 2.35
CA LEU A 110 -11.94 -0.79 1.73
C LEU A 110 -12.52 -0.80 0.32
N LYS A 111 -13.58 0.00 0.11
CA LYS A 111 -14.25 0.17 -1.17
C LYS A 111 -13.18 0.33 -2.25
N ARG A 112 -13.24 -0.56 -3.24
CA ARG A 112 -12.66 -0.35 -4.56
C ARG A 112 -12.99 1.07 -5.01
N GLN A 113 -12.06 2.00 -4.89
CA GLN A 113 -12.07 3.19 -5.73
C GLN A 113 -11.29 2.87 -7.00
N CYS A 114 -11.88 2.02 -7.84
CA CYS A 114 -11.80 2.28 -9.28
C CYS A 114 -12.30 3.71 -9.48
N HIS A 115 -11.71 4.44 -10.43
CA HIS A 115 -11.97 5.85 -10.77
C HIS A 115 -11.07 6.88 -10.07
N GLN A 116 -9.85 7.05 -10.59
CA GLN A 116 -9.52 8.39 -11.05
C GLN A 116 -9.62 8.36 -12.58
N LYS A 117 -10.61 9.10 -13.10
CA LYS A 117 -10.78 9.40 -14.52
C LYS A 117 -9.47 9.99 -15.07
N LEU A 118 -8.94 9.38 -16.12
CA LEU A 118 -8.25 10.11 -17.18
C LEU A 118 -8.81 9.60 -18.51
N ILE A 119 -9.87 10.24 -18.99
CA ILE A 119 -9.98 10.74 -20.37
C ILE A 119 -10.95 11.92 -20.28
N VAL A 120 -10.39 13.05 -20.68
CA VAL A 120 -10.90 14.41 -20.72
C VAL A 120 -12.35 14.48 -21.21
N ALA A 121 -13.21 15.11 -20.41
CA ALA A 121 -14.28 15.93 -20.97
C ALA A 121 -13.81 17.38 -20.85
N GLN A 122 -13.64 18.06 -21.98
CA GLN A 122 -13.97 19.47 -22.08
C GLN A 122 -14.90 19.65 -23.29
N PRO A 123 -16.04 20.34 -23.10
CA PRO A 123 -17.02 20.66 -24.14
C PRO A 123 -16.73 22.05 -24.76
N SER A 124 -17.56 22.39 -25.77
CA SER A 124 -17.83 23.75 -26.34
C SER A 124 -16.70 24.32 -27.23
N ASP A 125 -16.91 24.87 -28.42
CA ASP A 125 -18.08 25.22 -29.25
C ASP A 125 -17.59 25.38 -30.72
N ASP A 126 -18.53 25.69 -31.63
CA ASP A 126 -18.36 26.43 -32.90
C ASP A 126 -18.51 25.69 -34.26
N GLU A 127 -19.72 25.87 -34.81
CA GLU A 127 -19.97 26.63 -36.06
C GLU A 127 -20.15 25.88 -37.41
N SER A 128 -21.41 25.90 -37.87
CA SER A 128 -21.91 26.13 -39.25
C SER A 128 -21.54 25.19 -40.41
N THR A 129 -22.53 24.42 -40.88
CA THR A 129 -23.30 24.60 -42.14
C THR A 129 -24.15 23.37 -42.42
#